data_AF-Q70VB0-F1
#
_entry.id   AF-Q70VB0-F1
#
_cell.length_a   1.000
_cell.length_b   1.000
_cell.length_c   1.000
_cell.angle_alpha   90.00
_cell.angle_beta   90.00
_cell.angle_gamma   90.00
#
_symmetry.space_group_name_H-M   'P 1'
#
loop_
_entity.id
_entity.type
_entity.pdbx_description
1 polymer ?
#
loop_
_entity_poly.entity_id
_entity_poly.type
_entity_poly.pdbx_seq_one_letter_code
_entity_poly.pdbx_strand_id
1 'polypeptide(L)'
;MSSSNNLAGGWFPVDPNSPKIQKLARWAVDEENKKPSAYKLEYKGTFKAEEQIVEARNSRISLEAVRVPFAASNKEWHKYQAIVYEDLNNNLELKEFKPLLQANDDECIAVAN
;
A
#
# COMPACT_ATOMS: atom_id res chain seq x y z
N MET A 1 24.46 27.42 10.82
CA MET A 1 24.63 26.08 11.43
C MET A 1 23.24 25.49 11.55
N SER A 2 22.80 24.70 10.56
CA SER A 2 21.46 24.11 10.58
C SER A 2 21.53 22.76 11.29
N SER A 3 20.90 22.70 12.45
CA SER A 3 20.78 21.53 13.31
C SER A 3 20.12 20.36 12.56
N SER A 4 20.92 19.37 12.16
CA SER A 4 20.41 18.06 11.76
C SER A 4 19.99 17.30 13.01
N ASN A 5 18.74 17.51 13.43
CA ASN A 5 18.10 16.65 14.42
C ASN A 5 18.08 15.22 13.88
N ASN A 6 18.79 14.32 14.56
CA ASN A 6 18.71 12.87 14.38
C ASN A 6 17.33 12.38 14.84
N LEU A 7 16.31 12.58 14.00
CA LEU A 7 14.96 12.04 14.17
C LEU A 7 14.94 10.62 13.60
N ALA A 8 14.26 9.70 14.29
CA ALA A 8 13.95 8.36 13.79
C ALA A 8 13.58 8.39 12.29
N GLY A 9 14.21 7.50 11.53
CA GLY A 9 14.64 7.73 10.15
C GLY A 9 13.52 7.99 9.15
N GLY A 10 13.82 8.75 8.10
CA GLY A 10 12.91 8.96 6.98
C GLY A 10 12.60 7.68 6.20
N TRP A 11 11.62 7.75 5.30
CA TRP A 11 11.34 6.67 4.36
C TRP A 11 12.46 6.55 3.33
N PHE A 12 12.95 5.34 3.10
CA PHE A 12 13.93 5.06 2.04
C PHE A 12 13.40 3.96 1.11
N PRO A 13 13.69 4.05 -0.21
CA PRO A 13 13.21 3.07 -1.18
C PRO A 13 13.86 1.71 -0.96
N VAL A 14 13.08 0.65 -1.17
CA VAL A 14 13.54 -0.74 -1.18
C VAL A 14 13.04 -1.46 -2.43
N ASP A 15 13.63 -2.61 -2.77
CA ASP A 15 13.21 -3.38 -3.94
C ASP A 15 11.77 -3.91 -3.78
N PRO A 16 10.81 -3.46 -4.61
CA PRO A 16 9.43 -3.94 -4.56
C PRO A 16 9.30 -5.43 -4.93
N ASN A 17 10.27 -5.99 -5.64
CA ASN A 17 10.27 -7.39 -6.05
C ASN A 17 10.94 -8.31 -5.02
N SER A 18 11.48 -7.76 -3.93
CA SER A 18 12.12 -8.56 -2.91
C SER A 18 11.12 -9.57 -2.30
N PRO A 19 11.55 -10.81 -1.99
CA PRO A 19 10.65 -11.83 -1.45
C PRO A 19 9.95 -11.40 -0.16
N LYS A 20 10.59 -10.56 0.66
CA LYS A 20 9.99 -10.01 1.88
C LYS A 20 8.84 -9.06 1.55
N ILE A 21 9.07 -8.07 0.69
CA ILE A 21 8.04 -7.11 0.30
C ILE A 21 6.86 -7.79 -0.39
N GLN A 22 7.12 -8.74 -1.28
CA GLN A 22 6.06 -9.52 -1.94
C GLN A 22 5.19 -10.29 -0.94
N LYS A 23 5.79 -10.86 0.12
CA LYS A 23 5.05 -11.52 1.20
C LYS A 23 4.21 -10.54 2.01
N LEU A 24 4.78 -9.39 2.39
CA LEU A 24 4.07 -8.35 3.14
C LEU A 24 2.91 -7.76 2.32
N ALA A 25 3.08 -7.57 1.02
CA ALA A 25 2.04 -7.07 0.13
C ALA A 25 0.85 -8.04 0.04
N ARG A 26 1.13 -9.35 -0.13
CA ARG A 26 0.09 -10.39 -0.12
C ARG A 26 -0.63 -10.46 1.22
N TRP A 27 0.15 -10.46 2.31
CA TRP A 27 -0.40 -10.45 3.67
C TRP A 27 -1.32 -9.24 3.90
N ALA A 28 -0.94 -8.04 3.45
CA ALA A 28 -1.76 -6.85 3.59
C ALA A 28 -3.09 -6.96 2.82
N VAL A 29 -3.08 -7.54 1.60
CA VAL A 29 -4.29 -7.79 0.82
C VAL A 29 -5.18 -8.84 1.50
N ASP A 30 -4.60 -9.90 2.04
CA ASP A 30 -5.33 -10.93 2.77
C ASP A 30 -5.94 -10.38 4.07
N GLU A 31 -5.20 -9.53 4.78
CA GLU A 31 -5.66 -8.86 6.01
C GLU A 31 -6.81 -7.88 5.71
N GLU A 32 -6.73 -7.12 4.62
CA GLU A 32 -7.83 -6.25 4.18
C GLU A 32 -9.08 -7.06 3.81
N ASN A 33 -8.91 -8.20 3.13
CA ASN A 33 -10.00 -9.10 2.76
C ASN A 33 -10.72 -9.76 3.95
N LYS A 34 -10.16 -9.72 5.18
CA LYS A 34 -10.86 -10.18 6.38
C LYS A 34 -11.96 -9.20 6.82
N LYS A 35 -11.90 -7.94 6.38
CA LYS A 35 -12.91 -6.93 6.70
C LYS A 35 -14.17 -7.14 5.86
N PRO A 36 -15.37 -6.86 6.39
CA PRO A 36 -16.59 -6.89 5.60
C PRO A 36 -16.51 -5.92 4.41
N SER A 37 -16.69 -6.43 3.19
CA SER A 37 -16.63 -5.66 1.93
C SER A 37 -17.59 -6.24 0.89
N ALA A 38 -17.97 -5.43 -0.10
CA ALA A 38 -18.76 -5.86 -1.26
C ALA A 38 -17.93 -6.57 -2.34
N TYR A 39 -16.60 -6.59 -2.19
CA TYR A 39 -15.65 -7.16 -3.14
C TYR A 39 -14.49 -7.84 -2.41
N LYS A 40 -13.84 -8.77 -3.10
CA LYS A 40 -12.54 -9.35 -2.73
C LYS A 40 -11.43 -8.70 -3.54
N LEU A 41 -10.28 -8.48 -2.91
CA LEU A 41 -9.06 -8.04 -3.57
C LEU A 41 -8.20 -9.24 -3.97
N GLU A 42 -7.78 -9.29 -5.22
CA GLU A 42 -6.77 -10.23 -5.72
C GLU A 42 -5.44 -9.50 -5.96
N TYR A 43 -4.40 -9.82 -5.19
CA TYR A 43 -3.05 -9.27 -5.38
C TYR A 43 -2.50 -9.61 -6.77
N LYS A 44 -1.92 -8.61 -7.46
CA LYS A 44 -1.30 -8.78 -8.79
C LYS A 44 0.20 -8.47 -8.81
N GLY A 45 0.64 -7.48 -8.04
CA GLY A 45 2.05 -7.12 -7.99
C GLY A 45 2.31 -5.92 -7.10
N THR A 46 3.60 -5.63 -6.91
CA THR A 46 4.08 -4.44 -6.20
C THR A 46 4.94 -3.65 -7.17
N PHE A 47 4.74 -2.34 -7.25
CA PHE A 47 5.50 -1.47 -8.15
C PHE A 47 6.38 -0.45 -7.42
N LYS A 48 6.12 -0.21 -6.13
CA LYS A 48 6.95 0.65 -5.28
C LYS A 48 6.93 0.14 -3.84
N ALA A 49 8.07 0.23 -3.16
CA ALA A 49 8.16 -0.03 -1.74
C ALA A 49 9.16 0.90 -1.07
N GLU A 50 8.84 1.33 0.14
CA GLU A 50 9.67 2.17 1.00
C GLU A 50 9.66 1.58 2.41
N GLU A 51 10.79 1.63 3.11
CA GLU A 51 10.87 1.25 4.52
C GLU A 51 11.19 2.47 5.38
N GLN A 52 10.78 2.41 6.64
CA GLN A 52 11.13 3.37 7.67
C GLN A 52 11.60 2.61 8.91
N ILE A 53 12.80 2.94 9.40
CA ILE A 53 13.29 2.42 10.68
C ILE A 53 12.94 3.42 11.77
N VAL A 54 12.08 2.99 12.69
CA VAL A 54 11.73 3.71 13.92
C VAL A 54 12.29 2.92 15.10
N GLU A 55 11.51 2.63 16.14
CA GLU A 55 11.84 1.62 17.15
C GLU A 55 11.70 0.17 16.61
N ALA A 56 10.99 0.01 15.50
CA ALA A 56 10.88 -1.21 14.71
C ALA A 56 10.81 -0.84 13.21
N ARG A 57 10.08 -1.60 12.38
CA ARG A 57 10.05 -1.38 10.92
C ARG A 57 8.65 -1.08 10.40
N ASN A 58 8.49 0.03 9.68
CA ASN A 58 7.34 0.24 8.81
C ASN A 58 7.71 -0.07 7.36
N SER A 59 6.83 -0.73 6.63
CA SER A 59 6.93 -0.96 5.19
C SER A 59 5.74 -0.31 4.49
N ARG A 60 5.99 0.70 3.66
CA ARG A 60 5.00 1.32 2.78
C ARG A 60 5.10 0.68 1.41
N ILE A 61 4.03 0.02 1.00
CA ILE A 61 4.00 -0.83 -0.19
C ILE A 61 2.92 -0.30 -1.12
N SER A 62 3.31 0.10 -2.33
CA SER A 62 2.37 0.44 -3.41
C SER A 62 2.19 -0.77 -4.33
N LEU A 63 0.97 -1.28 -4.36
CA LEU A 63 0.62 -2.54 -5.01
C LEU A 63 -0.56 -2.40 -5.96
N GLU A 64 -0.65 -3.34 -6.89
CA GLU A 64 -1.77 -3.51 -7.80
C GLU A 64 -2.60 -4.70 -7.33
N ALA A 65 -3.91 -4.49 -7.25
CA ALA A 65 -4.87 -5.54 -6.96
C ALA A 65 -6.13 -5.36 -7.79
N VAL A 66 -6.76 -6.48 -8.11
CA VAL A 66 -8.06 -6.50 -8.81
C VAL A 66 -9.16 -6.56 -7.77
N ARG A 67 -10.14 -5.66 -7.87
CA ARG A 67 -11.42 -5.78 -7.17
C ARG A 67 -12.29 -6.77 -7.92
N VAL A 68 -12.75 -7.79 -7.20
CA VAL A 68 -13.69 -8.78 -7.67
C VAL A 68 -14.96 -8.63 -6.84
N PRO A 69 -15.99 -7.92 -7.35
CA PRO A 69 -17.26 -7.79 -6.67
C PRO A 69 -17.90 -9.16 -6.43
N PHE A 70 -18.56 -9.34 -5.27
CA PHE A 70 -19.29 -10.58 -5.02
C PHE A 70 -20.60 -10.68 -5.83
N ALA A 71 -21.17 -9.54 -6.21
CA ALA A 71 -22.46 -9.45 -6.90
C ALA A 71 -22.36 -9.16 -8.40
N ALA A 72 -21.16 -8.92 -8.95
CA ALA A 72 -20.95 -8.57 -10.35
C ALA A 72 -19.70 -9.25 -10.92
N SER A 73 -19.67 -9.49 -12.23
CA SER A 73 -18.55 -10.19 -12.90
C SER A 73 -17.44 -9.26 -13.39
N ASN A 74 -17.63 -7.94 -13.27
CA ASN A 74 -16.66 -6.96 -13.74
C ASN A 74 -15.48 -6.88 -12.77
N LYS A 75 -14.29 -7.21 -13.27
CA LYS A 75 -13.04 -7.12 -12.52
C LYS A 75 -12.38 -5.77 -12.79
N GLU A 76 -12.05 -5.04 -11.74
CA GLU A 76 -11.46 -3.70 -11.87
C GLU A 76 -10.04 -3.68 -11.31
N TRP A 77 -9.09 -3.21 -12.11
CA TRP A 77 -7.70 -3.06 -11.68
C TRP A 77 -7.53 -1.74 -10.92
N HIS A 78 -6.98 -1.81 -9.72
CA HIS A 78 -6.72 -0.63 -8.90
C HIS A 78 -5.32 -0.69 -8.29
N LYS A 79 -4.77 0.50 -8.07
CA LYS A 79 -3.55 0.71 -7.30
C LYS A 79 -3.91 1.03 -5.86
N TYR A 80 -3.10 0.52 -4.93
CA TYR A 80 -3.27 0.68 -3.50
C TYR A 80 -1.96 1.03 -2.85
N GLN A 81 -2.06 1.67 -1.69
CA GLN A 81 -0.97 1.81 -0.74
C GLN A 81 -1.35 1.08 0.54
N ALA A 82 -0.46 0.20 0.97
CA ALA A 82 -0.50 -0.43 2.28
C ALA A 82 0.65 0.07 3.15
N ILE A 83 0.40 0.28 4.43
CA ILE A 83 1.45 0.48 5.44
C ILE A 83 1.38 -0.70 6.41
N VAL A 84 2.44 -1.50 6.42
CA VAL A 84 2.59 -2.66 7.30
C VAL A 84 3.64 -2.35 8.35
N TYR A 85 3.26 -2.48 9.62
CA TYR A 85 4.17 -2.39 10.75
C TYR A 85 4.64 -3.80 11.15
N GLU A 86 5.94 -3.96 11.34
CA GLU A 86 6.57 -5.18 11.84
C GLU A 86 7.29 -4.82 13.15
N ASP A 87 6.86 -5.44 14.25
CA ASP A 87 7.49 -5.26 15.56
C ASP A 87 8.78 -6.10 15.71
N LEU A 88 9.50 -5.93 16.82
CA LEU A 88 10.74 -6.67 17.10
C LEU A 88 10.53 -8.18 17.32
N ASN A 89 9.29 -8.64 17.48
CA ASN A 89 8.91 -10.04 17.62
C ASN A 89 8.38 -10.66 16.31
N ASN A 90 8.44 -9.92 15.19
CA ASN A 90 7.89 -10.28 13.89
C ASN A 90 6.35 -10.37 13.85
N ASN A 91 5.65 -9.69 14.76
CA ASN A 91 4.21 -9.50 14.62
C ASN A 91 3.93 -8.45 13.54
N LEU A 92 2.97 -8.75 12.68
CA LEU A 92 2.55 -7.87 11.60
C LEU A 92 1.25 -7.16 11.95
N GLU A 93 1.17 -5.87 11.66
CA GLU A 93 -0.04 -5.07 11.80
C GLU A 93 -0.27 -4.22 10.54
N LEU A 94 -1.48 -4.29 10.00
CA LEU A 94 -1.88 -3.49 8.85
C LEU A 94 -2.35 -2.13 9.35
N LYS A 95 -1.47 -1.14 9.29
CA LYS A 95 -1.74 0.22 9.79
C LYS A 95 -2.65 1.00 8.85
N GLU A 96 -2.43 0.85 7.55
CA GLU A 96 -3.21 1.55 6.52
C GLU A 96 -3.35 0.68 5.28
N PHE A 97 -4.52 0.69 4.65
CA PHE A 97 -4.74 0.15 3.32
C PHE A 97 -5.72 1.07 2.60
N LYS A 98 -5.27 1.75 1.54
CA LYS A 98 -6.10 2.72 0.82
C LYS A 98 -5.86 2.67 -0.69
N PRO A 99 -6.89 2.94 -1.52
CA PRO A 99 -6.68 3.11 -2.95
C PRO A 99 -5.77 4.31 -3.20
N LEU A 100 -4.83 4.15 -4.13
CA LEU A 100 -4.12 5.27 -4.70
C LEU A 100 -5.04 5.86 -5.77
N LEU A 101 -5.45 7.11 -5.59
CA LEU A 101 -6.11 7.87 -6.65
C LEU A 101 -5.19 7.79 -7.88
N GLN A 102 -5.69 7.31 -9.01
CA GLN A 102 -4.97 7.44 -10.26
C GLN A 102 -4.88 8.94 -10.53
N ALA A 103 -3.66 9.48 -10.63
CA ALA A 103 -3.40 10.91 -10.78
C ALA A 103 -3.76 11.44 -12.19
N ASN A 104 -4.77 10.87 -12.84
CA ASN A 104 -5.42 11.36 -14.05
C ASN A 104 -6.92 11.11 -13.78
N ASP A 105 -7.70 12.09 -13.32
CA ASP A 105 -8.66 12.83 -14.16
C ASP A 105 -9.15 14.17 -13.53
N ASP A 106 -8.37 14.83 -12.65
CA ASP A 106 -8.72 16.17 -12.11
C ASP A 106 -8.10 17.35 -12.90
N GLU A 107 -7.63 17.12 -14.14
CA GLU A 107 -7.32 18.20 -15.09
C GLU A 107 -8.01 17.94 -16.43
N CYS A 108 -9.28 18.34 -16.52
CA CYS A 108 -9.92 19.02 -17.67
C CYS A 108 -11.43 18.78 -17.61
N ILE A 109 -12.19 19.66 -16.95
CA ILE A 109 -13.30 20.43 -17.56
C ILE A 109 -13.50 21.69 -16.69
N ALA A 110 -12.67 22.71 -16.92
CA ALA A 110 -13.15 24.08 -16.80
C ALA A 110 -13.74 24.45 -18.17
N VAL A 111 -14.96 24.00 -18.46
CA VAL A 111 -15.78 24.62 -19.50
C VAL A 111 -16.30 25.91 -18.87
N ALA A 112 -15.62 27.00 -19.20
CA ALA A 112 -16.26 28.30 -19.22
C ALA A 112 -17.24 28.30 -20.41
N ASN A 113 -18.52 28.43 -20.12
CA ASN A 113 -19.52 29.05 -21.00
C ASN A 113 -20.52 29.80 -20.10
#